data_AF-A0A976H5F5-F1
#
_entry.id   AF-A0A976H5F5-F1
#
_cell.length_a   1.000
_cell.length_b   1.000
_cell.length_c   1.000
_cell.angle_alpha   90.00
_cell.angle_beta   90.00
_cell.angle_gamma   90.00
#
_symmetry.space_group_name_H-M   'P 1'
#
loop_
_entity.id
_entity.type
_entity.pdbx_description
1 polymer ?
#
loop_
_entity_poly.entity_id
_entity_poly.type
_entity_poly.pdbx_seq_one_letter_code
_entity_poly.pdbx_strand_id
1 'polypeptide(L)' 'MKIQDALQERILIIDGAMGTMIQRHKLTEGDYRGERFKDWHCDVKGNNDLLCITQPEIIQNIHLQYLEAGADII' A
#
# COMPACT_ATOMS: atom_id res chain seq x y z
N MET A 1 18.03 -3.85 16.03
CA MET A 1 17.51 -2.65 16.71
C MET A 1 16.04 -2.87 16.97
N LYS A 2 15.58 -2.72 18.21
CA LYS A 2 14.14 -2.77 18.51
C LYS A 2 13.57 -1.36 18.35
N ILE A 3 12.28 -1.25 18.04
CA ILE A 3 11.63 0.06 17.87
C ILE A 3 11.74 0.92 19.14
N GLN A 4 11.74 0.30 20.32
CA GLN A 4 11.92 0.99 21.61
C GLN A 4 13.28 1.68 21.72
N ASP A 5 14.33 1.11 21.13
CA ASP A 5 15.67 1.70 21.16
C ASP A 5 15.67 3.00 20.33
N ALA A 6 15.09 2.96 19.12
CA ALA A 6 15.05 4.11 18.22
C ALA A 6 14.16 5.26 18.74
N LEU A 7 13.07 4.93 19.44
CA LEU A 7 12.19 5.92 20.07
C LEU A 7 12.87 6.72 21.20
N GLN A 8 13.92 6.19 21.82
CA GLN A 8 14.69 6.92 22.83
C GLN A 8 15.65 7.94 22.21
N GLU A 9 16.07 7.72 20.96
CA GLU A 9 17.09 8.54 20.29
C GLU A 9 16.48 9.65 19.43
N ARG A 10 15.31 9.42 18.83
CA ARG A 10 14.68 10.36 17.90
C ARG A 10 13.17 10.12 17.75
N ILE A 11 12.49 11.11 17.18
CA ILE A 11 11.10 10.97 16.72
C ILE A 11 11.07 10.02 15.52
N LEU A 12 10.12 9.08 15.53
CA LEU A 12 9.83 8.19 14.41
C LEU A 12 8.59 8.66 13.66
N ILE A 13 8.64 8.59 12.33
CA ILE A 13 7.56 9.00 11.44
C ILE A 13 6.85 7.75 10.89
N ILE A 14 5.54 7.68 11.05
CA ILE A 14 4.69 6.66 10.40
C ILE A 14 4.32 7.15 9.01
N ASP A 15 4.14 6.22 8.08
CA ASP A 15 3.70 6.51 6.72
C ASP A 15 2.36 7.26 6.61
N GLY A 16 2.02 7.63 5.38
CA GLY A 16 0.82 8.41 5.08
C GLY A 16 -0.37 7.56 4.64
N ALA A 17 -1.42 8.25 4.19
CA ALA A 17 -2.65 7.61 3.76
C ALA A 17 -2.50 6.78 2.47
N MET A 18 -2.43 5.45 2.61
CA MET A 18 -2.37 4.48 1.51
C MET A 18 -3.50 4.63 0.47
N GLY A 19 -4.75 4.79 0.93
CA GLY A 19 -5.90 4.89 0.03
C GLY A 19 -5.82 6.10 -0.93
N THR A 20 -5.32 7.24 -0.44
CA THR A 20 -5.13 8.44 -1.26
C THR A 20 -4.06 8.23 -2.32
N MET A 21 -2.98 7.50 -2.00
CA MET A 21 -1.94 7.16 -2.97
C MET A 21 -2.48 6.22 -4.04
N ILE A 22 -3.22 5.17 -3.65
CA ILE A 22 -3.85 4.21 -4.57
C ILE A 22 -4.81 4.92 -5.55
N GLN A 23 -5.61 5.88 -5.08
CA GLN A 23 -6.54 6.63 -5.92
C GLN A 23 -5.85 7.38 -7.07
N ARG A 24 -4.58 7.78 -6.92
CA ARG A 24 -3.82 8.48 -7.99
C ARG A 24 -3.54 7.58 -9.20
N HIS A 25 -3.50 6.26 -9.00
CA HIS A 25 -3.24 5.28 -10.07
C HIS A 25 -4.48 4.99 -10.93
N LYS A 26 -5.68 5.49 -10.57
CA LYS A 26 -6.93 5.35 -11.34
C LYS A 26 -7.26 3.90 -11.74
N LEU A 27 -6.99 2.97 -10.83
CA LEU A 27 -7.17 1.53 -11.04
C LEU A 27 -8.63 1.18 -11.39
N THR A 28 -8.76 0.20 -12.28
CA THR A 28 -10.00 -0.33 -12.83
C THR A 28 -10.40 -1.62 -12.14
N GLU A 29 -11.63 -2.10 -12.34
CA GLU A 29 -12.11 -3.37 -11.79
C GLU A 29 -11.18 -4.55 -12.13
N GLY A 30 -10.64 -4.58 -13.36
CA GLY A 30 -9.71 -5.61 -13.79
C GLY A 30 -8.41 -5.63 -12.97
N ASP A 31 -7.93 -4.47 -12.53
CA ASP A 31 -6.71 -4.35 -11.72
C ASP A 31 -6.91 -4.91 -10.31
N TYR A 32 -8.09 -4.69 -9.72
CA TYR A 32 -8.43 -5.25 -8.40
C TYR A 32 -8.70 -6.76 -8.46
N ARG A 33 -9.19 -7.26 -9.60
CA ARG A 33 -9.42 -8.69 -9.80
C ARG A 33 -8.13 -9.45 -10.05
N GLY A 34 -7.24 -8.88 -10.87
CA GLY A 34 -6.10 -9.61 -11.43
C GLY A 34 -6.52 -10.93 -12.06
N GLU A 35 -5.59 -11.87 -12.16
CA GLU A 35 -5.91 -13.23 -12.66
C GLU A 35 -6.67 -14.05 -11.61
N ARG A 36 -6.36 -13.87 -10.33
CA ARG A 36 -6.88 -14.71 -9.24
C ARG A 36 -8.39 -14.54 -9.00
N PHE A 37 -8.94 -13.35 -9.22
CA PHE A 37 -10.34 -13.03 -8.94
C PHE A 37 -11.11 -12.61 -10.19
N LYS A 38 -10.59 -12.94 -11.38
CA LYS A 38 -11.18 -12.61 -12.67
C LYS A 38 -12.66 -12.99 -12.77
N ASP A 39 -12.99 -14.21 -12.34
CA ASP A 39 -14.36 -14.76 -12.41
C ASP A 39 -15.16 -14.61 -11.10
N TRP A 40 -14.73 -13.74 -10.18
CA TRP A 40 -15.47 -13.52 -8.93
C TRP A 40 -16.84 -12.91 -9.21
N HIS A 41 -17.88 -13.42 -8.54
CA HIS A 41 -19.29 -13.19 -8.88
C HIS A 41 -19.82 -11.76 -8.62
N CYS A 42 -19.05 -10.91 -7.94
CA CYS A 42 -19.41 -9.52 -7.67
C CYS A 42 -18.21 -8.59 -7.87
N ASP A 43 -18.44 -7.28 -7.93
CA ASP A 43 -17.36 -6.29 -8.05
C ASP A 43 -16.49 -6.26 -6.80
N VAL A 44 -15.19 -6.05 -7.02
CA VAL A 44 -14.17 -6.00 -5.97
C VAL A 44 -13.37 -4.70 -5.95
N LYS A 45 -13.58 -3.80 -6.91
CA LYS A 45 -12.95 -2.48 -6.91
C LYS A 45 -13.27 -1.70 -5.63
N GLY A 46 -12.23 -1.12 -5.06
CA GLY A 46 -12.26 -0.41 -3.78
C GLY A 46 -11.80 -1.26 -2.60
N ASN A 47 -11.69 -2.59 -2.77
CA ASN A 47 -11.00 -3.43 -1.81
C ASN A 47 -9.48 -3.36 -2.02
N ASN A 48 -8.84 -2.36 -1.40
CA ASN A 48 -7.41 -2.09 -1.56
C ASN A 48 -6.51 -3.23 -1.07
N ASP A 49 -6.98 -4.07 -0.13
CA ASP A 49 -6.19 -5.20 0.37
C ASP A 49 -5.87 -6.22 -0.74
N LEU A 50 -6.76 -6.34 -1.75
CA LEU A 50 -6.52 -7.23 -2.89
C LEU A 50 -5.33 -6.79 -3.73
N LEU A 51 -5.01 -5.48 -3.75
CA LEU A 51 -3.92 -4.95 -4.55
C LEU A 51 -2.55 -5.43 -4.07
N CYS A 52 -2.41 -5.85 -2.81
CA CYS A 52 -1.21 -6.54 -2.33
C CYS A 52 -0.93 -7.86 -3.08
N ILE A 53 -1.98 -8.46 -3.65
CA ILE A 53 -1.90 -9.72 -4.41
C ILE A 53 -1.96 -9.44 -5.92
N THR A 54 -2.86 -8.56 -6.36
CA THR A 54 -3.13 -8.35 -7.79
C THR A 54 -2.25 -7.29 -8.43
N GLN A 55 -1.76 -6.33 -7.64
CA GLN A 55 -0.88 -5.24 -8.08
C GLN A 55 0.26 -4.97 -7.08
N PRO A 56 1.08 -5.99 -6.74
CA PRO A 56 2.09 -5.90 -5.67
C PRO A 56 3.13 -4.81 -5.94
N GLU A 57 3.51 -4.59 -7.21
CA GLU A 57 4.47 -3.56 -7.59
C GLU A 57 3.97 -2.14 -7.28
N ILE A 58 2.67 -1.87 -7.47
CA ILE A 58 2.08 -0.57 -7.15
C ILE A 58 2.15 -0.33 -5.65
N ILE A 59 1.75 -1.32 -4.84
CA ILE A 59 1.79 -1.21 -3.38
C ILE A 59 3.23 -1.04 -2.87
N GLN A 60 4.17 -1.82 -3.39
CA GLN A 60 5.59 -1.68 -3.07
C GLN A 60 6.11 -0.27 -3.40
N ASN A 61 5.80 0.25 -4.57
CA ASN A 61 6.22 1.60 -4.97
C ASN A 61 5.60 2.70 -4.12
N ILE A 62 4.39 2.53 -3.58
CA ILE A 62 3.81 3.48 -2.63
C ILE A 62 4.58 3.48 -1.31
N HIS A 63 4.91 2.30 -0.77
CA HIS A 63 5.72 2.21 0.44
C HIS A 63 7.12 2.79 0.24
N LEU A 64 7.75 2.54 -0.91
CA LEU A 64 9.05 3.14 -1.25
C LEU A 64 8.98 4.67 -1.27
N GLN A 65 7.93 5.26 -1.84
CA GLN A 65 7.75 6.71 -1.83
C GLN A 65 7.63 7.28 -0.40
N TYR A 66 6.98 6.57 0.52
CA TYR A 66 6.93 7.00 1.93
C TYR A 66 8.29 6.89 2.62
N LEU A 67 9.02 5.81 2.39
CA LEU A 67 10.39 5.65 2.90
C LEU A 67 11.33 6.74 2.35
N GLU A 68 11.26 7.04 1.05
CA GLU A 68 12.02 8.12 0.41
C GLU A 68 11.66 9.50 0.95
N ALA A 69 10.40 9.70 1.35
CA ALA A 69 9.93 10.93 2.02
C ALA A 69 10.35 11.02 3.50
N GLY A 70 11.00 9.99 4.05
CA GLY A 70 11.50 9.96 5.42
C GLY A 70 10.58 9.28 6.44
N ALA A 71 9.60 8.48 6.00
CA ALA A 71 8.90 7.59 6.91
C ALA A 71 9.85 6.53 7.46
N ASP A 72 9.73 6.26 8.76
CA ASP A 72 10.50 5.24 9.47
C ASP A 72 9.73 3.91 9.60
N ILE A 73 8.41 3.97 9.50
CA ILE A 73 7.48 2.87 9.76
C ILE A 73 6.48 2.78 8.61
N ILE A 74 6.25 1.54 8.15
CA ILE A 74 5.30 1.12 7.13
C ILE A 74 4.37 0.07 7.73
#